data_AF-A0A3Q2P6C7-F1
#
_entry.id   AF-A0A3Q2P6C7-F1
#
_cell.length_a   1.000
_cell.length_b   1.000
_cell.length_c   1.000
_cell.angle_alpha   90.00
_cell.angle_beta   90.00
_cell.angle_gamma   90.00
#
_symmetry.space_group_name_H-M   'P 1'
#
loop_
_entity.id
_entity.type
_entity.pdbx_description
1 polymer ?
#
loop_
_entity_poly.entity_id
_entity_poly.type
_entity_poly.pdbx_seq_one_letter_code
_entity_poly.pdbx_strand_id
1 'polypeptide(L)'
;MFRVWLPAAALLWLCGGSLGGSGRLYSEEDPLVILGSGSLKPTVTNSSSAWLVQFYSSWCGHCIQYSSTWKALAHDVKGTRPAIGVAVLDCAHEENFDVCKEFGIKFYPTFKAGRTSSVWVAVKRFCWRRLQFSLCLHQGNQ
;
A
#
# COMPACT_ATOMS: atom_id res chain seq x y z
N MET A 1 -60.06 21.71 -24.94
CA MET A 1 -59.13 20.64 -25.32
C MET A 1 -57.89 21.28 -25.93
N PHE A 2 -56.86 21.55 -25.14
CA PHE A 2 -55.56 22.02 -25.65
C PHE A 2 -54.48 21.22 -24.92
N ARG A 3 -53.84 20.30 -25.64
CA ARG A 3 -52.77 19.44 -25.13
C ARG A 3 -51.48 20.27 -25.16
N VAL A 4 -50.90 20.48 -23.99
CA VAL A 4 -49.62 21.15 -23.79
C VAL A 4 -48.52 20.26 -24.35
N TRP A 5 -47.75 20.78 -25.32
CA TRP A 5 -46.56 20.13 -25.88
C TRP A 5 -45.34 20.73 -25.16
N LEU A 6 -44.82 20.02 -24.16
CA LEU A 6 -43.57 20.35 -23.47
C LEU A 6 -42.39 20.00 -24.40
N PRO A 7 -41.50 20.94 -24.75
CA PRO A 7 -40.32 20.61 -25.53
C PRO A 7 -39.33 19.87 -24.62
N ALA A 8 -39.05 18.62 -24.97
CA ALA A 8 -38.16 17.70 -24.26
C ALA A 8 -36.66 18.05 -24.43
N ALA A 9 -36.28 19.33 -24.32
CA ALA A 9 -34.93 19.81 -24.64
C ALA A 9 -34.15 20.43 -23.45
N ALA A 10 -34.69 20.42 -22.23
CA ALA A 10 -34.09 21.13 -21.09
C ALA A 10 -33.58 20.23 -19.94
N LEU A 11 -33.24 18.96 -20.19
CA LEU A 11 -32.72 18.03 -19.17
C LEU A 11 -31.36 17.39 -19.51
N LEU A 12 -30.63 17.94 -20.48
CA LEU A 12 -29.30 17.44 -20.90
C LEU A 12 -28.12 18.23 -20.31
N TRP A 13 -28.31 18.92 -19.17
CA TRP A 13 -27.27 19.72 -18.51
C TRP A 13 -26.91 19.28 -17.08
N LEU A 14 -27.36 18.09 -16.64
CA LEU A 14 -27.04 17.55 -15.30
C LEU A 14 -26.50 16.11 -15.33
N CYS A 15 -25.88 15.68 -16.42
CA CYS A 15 -24.90 14.60 -16.35
C CYS A 15 -23.50 15.22 -16.37
N GLY A 16 -23.14 15.87 -15.26
CA GLY A 16 -21.75 15.98 -14.88
C GLY A 16 -21.24 14.56 -14.64
N GLY A 17 -20.68 13.95 -15.69
CA GLY A 17 -20.04 12.66 -15.58
C GLY A 17 -18.94 12.75 -14.53
N SER A 18 -19.09 12.02 -13.43
CA SER A 18 -17.96 11.68 -12.59
C SER A 18 -16.99 10.90 -13.47
N LEU A 19 -15.94 11.59 -13.92
CA LEU A 19 -14.70 10.96 -14.34
C LEU A 19 -14.30 10.03 -13.20
N GLY A 20 -14.46 8.72 -13.42
CA GLY A 20 -13.92 7.69 -12.56
C GLY A 20 -12.41 7.86 -12.54
N GLY A 21 -11.91 8.62 -11.57
CA GLY A 21 -10.50 8.65 -11.29
C GLY A 21 -10.07 7.24 -10.95
N SER A 22 -9.07 6.71 -11.66
CA SER A 22 -8.26 5.60 -11.16
C SER A 22 -7.60 6.08 -9.87
N GLY A 23 -8.33 5.98 -8.76
CA GLY A 23 -7.93 6.48 -7.47
C GLY A 23 -6.66 5.75 -7.05
N ARG A 24 -5.56 6.49 -6.87
CA ARG A 24 -4.36 5.94 -6.24
C ARG A 24 -4.76 5.40 -4.86
N LEU A 25 -4.43 4.14 -4.58
CA LEU A 25 -4.74 3.51 -3.27
C LEU A 25 -4.02 4.23 -2.12
N TYR A 26 -2.85 4.80 -2.41
CA TYR A 26 -2.00 5.51 -1.48
C TYR A 26 -1.67 6.90 -2.00
N SER A 27 -1.58 7.84 -1.07
CA SER A 27 -1.32 9.25 -1.37
C SER A 27 -0.26 9.81 -0.42
N GLU A 28 0.26 11.00 -0.73
CA GLU A 28 1.37 11.60 0.02
C GLU A 28 0.95 12.07 1.43
N GLU A 29 -0.35 12.13 1.71
CA GLU A 29 -0.90 12.44 3.03
C GLU A 29 -0.84 11.25 3.99
N ASP A 30 -0.72 10.03 3.46
CA ASP A 30 -0.60 8.82 4.27
C ASP A 30 0.77 8.81 4.97
N PRO A 31 0.89 8.33 6.22
CA PRO A 31 2.16 8.30 6.94
C PRO A 31 3.04 7.13 6.45
N LEU A 32 3.27 6.98 5.15
CA LEU A 32 4.09 5.94 4.51
C LEU A 32 4.85 6.52 3.32
N VAL A 33 5.83 5.78 2.81
CA VAL A 33 6.65 6.23 1.68
C VAL A 33 6.20 5.54 0.39
N ILE A 34 5.88 6.32 -0.63
CA ILE A 34 5.59 5.80 -1.97
C ILE A 34 6.92 5.65 -2.72
N LEU A 35 7.26 4.41 -3.06
CA LEU A 35 8.49 4.08 -3.77
C LEU A 35 8.23 4.00 -5.28
N GLY A 36 9.30 4.20 -6.04
CA GLY A 36 9.37 3.94 -7.47
C GLY A 36 10.55 3.01 -7.77
N SER A 37 10.74 2.71 -9.05
CA SER A 37 11.78 1.81 -9.54
C SER A 37 13.19 2.18 -9.10
N GLY A 38 13.53 3.47 -9.14
CA GLY A 38 14.84 3.98 -8.72
C GLY A 38 15.06 4.09 -7.21
N SER A 39 13.99 4.25 -6.41
CA SER A 39 14.10 4.49 -4.97
C SER A 39 14.01 3.22 -4.11
N LEU A 40 13.41 2.14 -4.62
CA LEU A 40 13.24 0.91 -3.86
C LEU A 40 14.56 0.32 -3.33
N LYS A 41 15.51 0.04 -4.23
CA LYS A 41 16.79 -0.60 -3.87
C LYS A 41 17.55 0.21 -2.82
N PRO A 42 17.86 1.51 -3.03
CA PRO A 42 18.63 2.28 -2.05
C PRO A 42 17.90 2.39 -0.70
N THR A 43 16.58 2.54 -0.68
CA THR A 43 15.81 2.58 0.56
C THR A 43 15.89 1.26 1.33
N VAL A 44 15.81 0.12 0.65
CA VAL A 44 15.78 -1.20 1.29
C VAL A 44 17.19 -1.70 1.68
N THR A 45 18.23 -1.37 0.91
CA THR A 45 19.59 -1.92 1.12
C THR A 45 20.56 -0.96 1.78
N ASN A 46 20.42 0.35 1.60
CA ASN A 46 21.37 1.36 2.09
C ASN A 46 20.88 2.07 3.37
N SER A 47 19.74 1.66 3.92
CA SER A 47 19.19 2.29 5.11
C SER A 47 19.61 1.58 6.40
N SER A 48 19.94 2.36 7.42
CA SER A 48 20.07 1.89 8.81
C SER A 48 18.71 1.55 9.45
N SER A 49 17.62 1.88 8.77
CA SER A 49 16.25 1.69 9.21
C SER A 49 15.69 0.36 8.72
N ALA A 50 14.83 -0.26 9.53
CA ALA A 50 14.02 -1.39 9.12
C ALA A 50 12.95 -0.91 8.12
N TRP A 51 12.83 -1.53 6.95
CA TRP A 51 11.79 -1.16 5.98
C TRP A 51 10.78 -2.28 5.77
N LEU A 52 9.49 -1.96 5.90
CA LEU A 52 8.39 -2.83 5.49
C LEU A 52 7.84 -2.29 4.17
N VAL A 53 7.95 -3.07 3.10
CA VAL A 53 7.51 -2.68 1.76
C VAL A 53 6.35 -3.57 1.34
N GLN A 54 5.23 -2.96 0.95
CA GLN A 54 4.14 -3.64 0.27
C GLN A 54 4.23 -3.42 -1.23
N PHE A 55 4.36 -4.52 -1.96
CA PHE A 55 4.24 -4.58 -3.41
C PHE A 55 2.77 -4.86 -3.74
N TYR A 56 2.14 -3.93 -4.46
CA TYR A 56 0.72 -4.01 -4.77
C TYR A 56 0.48 -3.73 -6.26
N SER A 57 -0.78 -3.90 -6.68
CA SER A 57 -1.26 -3.46 -7.98
C SER A 57 -2.53 -2.65 -7.77
N SER A 58 -2.63 -1.49 -8.44
CA SER A 58 -3.76 -0.56 -8.29
C SER A 58 -5.12 -1.09 -8.75
N TRP A 59 -5.15 -2.15 -9.56
CA TRP A 59 -6.39 -2.80 -10.02
C TRP A 59 -6.69 -4.12 -9.30
N CYS A 60 -5.88 -4.52 -8.31
CA CYS A 60 -6.07 -5.76 -7.58
C CYS A 60 -7.07 -5.59 -6.42
N GLY A 61 -8.17 -6.33 -6.45
CA GLY A 61 -9.22 -6.28 -5.40
C GLY A 61 -8.71 -6.55 -3.98
N HIS A 62 -7.80 -7.51 -3.79
CA HIS A 62 -7.20 -7.78 -2.48
C HIS A 62 -6.31 -6.62 -1.99
N CYS A 63 -5.63 -5.93 -2.91
CA CYS A 63 -4.82 -4.76 -2.56
C CYS A 63 -5.70 -3.59 -2.10
N ILE A 64 -6.80 -3.36 -2.82
CA ILE A 64 -7.78 -2.32 -2.48
C ILE A 64 -8.34 -2.56 -1.08
N GLN A 65 -8.79 -3.78 -0.80
CA GLN A 65 -9.32 -4.13 0.53
C GLN A 65 -8.27 -4.02 1.65
N TYR A 66 -7.02 -4.40 1.36
CA TYR A 66 -5.96 -4.38 2.36
C TYR A 66 -5.39 -2.98 2.62
N SER A 67 -5.60 -2.02 1.70
CA SER A 67 -4.99 -0.68 1.79
C SER A 67 -5.25 0.03 3.12
N SER A 68 -6.45 -0.09 3.67
CA SER A 68 -6.83 0.48 4.97
C SER A 68 -6.00 -0.09 6.13
N THR A 69 -5.75 -1.40 6.11
CA THR A 69 -4.92 -2.08 7.11
C THR A 69 -3.48 -1.62 7.04
N TRP A 70 -2.95 -1.43 5.82
CA TRP A 70 -1.57 -0.95 5.63
C TRP A 70 -1.40 0.50 6.09
N LYS A 71 -2.38 1.37 5.81
CA LYS A 71 -2.41 2.75 6.32
C LYS A 71 -2.45 2.80 7.85
N ALA A 72 -3.27 1.95 8.48
CA ALA A 72 -3.33 1.84 9.93
C ALA A 72 -2.00 1.39 10.53
N LEU A 73 -1.34 0.39 9.94
CA LEU A 73 0.01 -0.03 10.35
C LEU A 73 1.01 1.13 10.27
N ALA A 74 0.99 1.87 9.15
CA ALA A 74 1.87 3.01 8.94
C ALA A 74 1.65 4.13 9.97
N HIS A 75 0.41 4.34 10.42
CA HIS A 75 0.07 5.25 11.50
C HIS A 75 0.61 4.75 12.85
N ASP A 76 0.41 3.48 13.18
CA ASP A 76 0.83 2.87 14.45
C ASP A 76 2.36 2.90 14.64
N VAL A 77 3.12 2.72 13.56
CA VAL A 77 4.59 2.73 13.62
C VAL A 77 5.19 4.11 13.32
N LYS A 78 4.39 5.16 13.11
CA LYS A 78 4.89 6.52 12.88
C LYS A 78 5.83 6.99 14.00
N GLY A 79 5.53 6.64 15.25
CA GLY A 79 6.33 7.01 16.42
C GLY A 79 7.65 6.24 16.59
N THR A 80 7.89 5.21 15.79
CA THR A 80 9.14 4.43 15.83
C THR A 80 10.15 4.84 14.75
N ARG A 81 9.85 5.89 13.97
CA ARG A 81 10.78 6.47 13.00
C ARG A 81 11.97 7.13 13.72
N PRO A 82 13.20 7.03 13.17
CA PRO A 82 13.55 6.42 11.89
C PRO A 82 13.70 4.88 11.96
N ALA A 83 13.67 4.25 13.13
CA ALA A 83 14.00 2.82 13.26
C ALA A 83 13.16 1.89 12.37
N ILE A 84 11.89 2.21 12.11
CA ILE A 84 11.02 1.46 11.20
C ILE A 84 10.33 2.40 10.19
N GLY A 85 10.53 2.13 8.91
CA GLY A 85 9.82 2.74 7.78
C GLY A 85 8.78 1.78 7.19
N VAL A 86 7.67 2.34 6.72
CA VAL A 86 6.62 1.62 5.98
C VAL A 86 6.51 2.26 4.60
N ALA A 87 6.49 1.43 3.57
CA ALA A 87 6.51 1.87 2.19
C ALA A 87 5.62 1.01 1.29
N VAL A 88 5.29 1.54 0.12
CA VAL A 88 4.47 0.89 -0.91
C VAL A 88 5.13 1.05 -2.28
N LEU A 89 4.94 0.08 -3.17
CA LEU A 89 5.35 0.14 -4.57
C LEU A 89 4.23 -0.40 -5.46
N ASP A 90 3.76 0.41 -6.41
CA ASP A 90 2.75 -0.01 -7.38
C ASP A 90 3.39 -0.72 -8.57
N CYS A 91 3.27 -2.04 -8.61
CA CYS A 91 3.76 -2.88 -9.69
C CYS A 91 2.83 -2.90 -10.92
N ALA A 92 1.66 -2.26 -10.85
CA ALA A 92 0.82 -2.04 -12.04
C ALA A 92 1.36 -0.93 -12.95
N HIS A 93 2.20 -0.05 -12.41
CA HIS A 93 2.86 0.98 -13.21
C HIS A 93 4.00 0.37 -14.03
N GLU A 94 4.04 0.65 -15.34
CA GLU A 94 5.01 0.04 -16.26
C GLU A 94 6.46 0.25 -15.81
N GLU A 95 6.78 1.46 -15.34
CA GLU A 95 8.11 1.81 -14.81
C GLU A 95 8.57 0.94 -13.63
N ASN A 96 7.64 0.38 -12.85
CA ASN A 96 7.94 -0.43 -11.68
C ASN A 96 7.92 -1.94 -11.98
N PHE A 97 7.44 -2.34 -13.16
CA PHE A 97 7.24 -3.74 -13.50
C PHE A 97 8.52 -4.57 -13.40
N ASP A 98 9.62 -4.06 -13.98
CA ASP A 98 10.90 -4.76 -14.00
C ASP A 98 11.50 -4.92 -12.61
N VAL A 99 11.40 -3.89 -11.76
CA VAL A 99 11.90 -3.99 -10.38
C VAL A 99 11.06 -4.97 -9.56
N CYS A 100 9.73 -5.00 -9.75
CA CYS A 100 8.87 -5.96 -9.07
C CYS A 100 9.19 -7.40 -9.50
N LYS A 101 9.51 -7.61 -10.78
CA LYS A 101 9.96 -8.90 -11.30
C LYS A 101 11.32 -9.31 -10.73
N GLU A 102 12.28 -8.38 -10.65
CA GLU A 102 13.61 -8.61 -10.07
C GLU A 102 13.52 -9.00 -8.58
N PHE A 103 12.60 -8.37 -7.84
CA PHE A 103 12.30 -8.72 -6.44
C PHE A 103 11.48 -10.02 -6.28
N GLY A 104 11.19 -10.71 -7.39
CA GLY A 104 10.50 -12.00 -7.42
C GLY A 104 9.03 -11.92 -7.00
N ILE A 105 8.37 -10.79 -7.23
CA ILE A 105 6.96 -10.60 -6.88
C ILE A 105 6.09 -11.30 -7.92
N LYS A 106 5.33 -12.31 -7.48
CA LYS A 106 4.45 -13.12 -8.34
C LYS A 106 2.96 -12.89 -8.09
N PHE A 107 2.60 -12.42 -6.91
CA PHE A 107 1.22 -12.25 -6.46
C PHE A 107 1.08 -10.96 -5.65
N TYR A 108 -0.14 -10.43 -5.59
CA TYR A 108 -0.44 -9.20 -4.85
C TYR A 108 -1.55 -9.39 -3.82
N PRO A 109 -1.48 -8.70 -2.66
CA PRO A 109 -0.31 -7.96 -2.17
C PRO A 109 0.82 -8.91 -1.72
N THR A 110 2.08 -8.51 -1.90
CA THR A 110 3.25 -9.19 -1.32
C THR A 110 3.98 -8.23 -0.38
N PHE A 111 4.37 -8.72 0.79
CA PHE A 111 5.12 -7.95 1.78
C PHE A 111 6.57 -8.42 1.85
N LYS A 112 7.51 -7.47 1.85
CA LYS A 112 8.94 -7.75 2.09
C LYS A 112 9.47 -6.85 3.19
N ALA A 113 10.40 -7.39 3.96
CA ALA A 113 11.13 -6.64 4.97
C ALA A 113 12.60 -6.46 4.55
N GLY A 114 13.05 -5.22 4.47
CA GLY A 114 14.47 -4.85 4.33
C GLY A 114 15.16 -4.92 5.70
N ARG A 115 16.26 -5.68 5.79
CA ARG A 115 17.06 -5.78 7.02
C ARG A 115 18.33 -4.96 6.91
N THR A 116 18.46 -3.96 7.78
CA THR A 116 19.54 -4.04 8.78
C THR A 116 19.02 -4.87 9.97
N SER A 117 19.90 -5.58 10.68
CA SER A 117 19.64 -6.70 11.60
C SER A 117 18.58 -6.54 12.73
N SER A 118 17.89 -5.42 12.85
CA SER A 118 17.03 -5.04 14.00
C SER A 118 15.52 -5.31 13.84
N VAL A 119 15.03 -5.63 12.63
CA VAL A 119 13.57 -5.74 12.32
C VAL A 119 12.86 -6.83 13.12
N TRP A 120 13.55 -7.94 13.42
CA TRP A 120 12.97 -9.05 14.19
C TRP A 120 12.55 -8.63 15.61
N VAL A 121 13.18 -7.60 16.19
CA VAL A 121 12.81 -7.06 17.51
C VAL A 121 11.52 -6.22 17.41
N ALA A 122 11.37 -5.48 16.32
CA ALA A 122 10.22 -4.62 16.05
C ALA A 122 8.95 -5.42 15.69
N VAL A 123 9.06 -6.38 14.77
CA VAL A 123 7.94 -7.24 14.36
C VAL A 123 7.50 -8.13 15.52
N LYS A 124 8.45 -8.67 16.31
CA LYS A 124 8.10 -9.40 17.55
C LYS A 124 7.33 -8.51 18.53
N ARG A 125 7.68 -7.22 18.68
CA ARG A 125 6.93 -6.27 19.54
C ARG A 125 5.55 -5.90 19.00
N PHE A 126 5.37 -5.76 17.68
CA PHE A 126 4.07 -5.47 17.07
C PHE A 126 3.12 -6.68 17.17
N CYS A 127 3.61 -7.89 16.90
CA CYS A 127 2.84 -9.12 17.06
C CYS A 127 2.41 -9.33 18.53
N TRP A 128 3.29 -9.00 19.49
CA TRP A 128 3.00 -9.08 20.94
C TRP A 128 1.87 -8.15 21.41
N ARG A 129 1.62 -7.03 20.73
CA ARG A 129 0.62 -6.03 21.17
C ARG A 129 -0.82 -6.31 20.73
N ARG A 130 -1.06 -7.21 19.76
CA ARG A 130 -2.42 -7.36 19.18
C ARG A 130 -2.91 -8.80 18.97
N LEU A 131 -2.13 -9.83 19.27
CA LEU A 131 -2.57 -11.23 19.15
C LEU A 131 -2.17 -12.02 20.40
N GLN A 132 -3.12 -12.78 20.97
CA GLN A 132 -2.88 -13.66 22.12
C GLN A 132 -1.74 -14.65 21.84
N PHE A 133 -0.58 -14.38 22.45
CA PHE A 133 0.52 -15.22 22.97
C PHE A 133 0.92 -16.59 22.37
N SER A 134 0.12 -17.30 21.57
CA SER A 134 0.38 -18.72 21.29
C SER A 134 1.12 -19.02 19.98
N LEU A 135 1.12 -18.13 18.97
CA LEU A 135 1.60 -18.51 17.63
C LEU A 135 3.07 -18.16 17.27
N CYS A 136 3.82 -17.42 18.10
CA CYS A 136 5.12 -16.88 17.67
C CYS A 136 6.38 -17.59 18.20
N LEU A 137 6.26 -18.66 19.00
CA LEU A 137 7.44 -19.34 19.56
C LEU A 137 8.05 -20.44 18.68
N HIS A 138 7.51 -20.73 17.49
CA HIS A 138 7.96 -21.88 16.68
C HIS A 138 8.55 -21.61 15.30
N GLN A 139 8.81 -20.34 14.92
CA GLN A 139 9.51 -20.04 13.65
C GLN A 139 10.80 -19.26 13.86
N GLY A 140 11.52 -19.58 14.95
CA GLY A 140 12.79 -18.95 15.30
C GLY A 140 14.04 -19.76 14.97
N ASN A 141 13.91 -20.96 14.39
CA ASN A 141 15.06 -21.75 13.94
C ASN A 141 14.64 -22.80 12.90
N GLN A 142 14.40 -22.35 11.66
CA GLN A 142 14.72 -23.06 10.41
C GLN A 142 14.95 -22.04 9.31
#